data_AF-A0A7Z7NA35-F1
#
_entry.id   AF-A0A7Z7NA35-F1
#
_cell.length_a   1.000
_cell.length_b   1.000
_cell.length_c   1.000
_cell.angle_alpha   90.00
_cell.angle_beta   90.00
_cell.angle_gamma   90.00
#
_symmetry.space_group_name_H-M   'P 1'
#
loop_
_entity.id
_entity.type
_entity.pdbx_description
1 polymer ?
#
loop_
_entity_poly.entity_id
_entity_poly.type
_entity_poly.pdbx_seq_one_letter_code
_entity_poly.pdbx_strand_id
1 'polypeptide(L)'
;MDMDSWNHCGGEYVWTNAKMAYLMVGFSGPIPDDKRPRAVQIVKDFAKQFGATNFGVMKDKPGDHDVYISGSGGVEFKLGTQVASSLTAQSDCRISQTDTPKPSPTP
;
A
#
# COMPACT_ATOMS: atom_id res chain seq x y z
N MET A 1 -12.09 -12.49 3.41
CA MET A 1 -11.33 -13.16 2.34
C MET A 1 -10.04 -12.37 2.23
N ASP A 2 -8.99 -12.85 2.89
CA ASP A 2 -7.66 -12.24 2.81
C ASP A 2 -7.09 -12.60 1.44
N MET A 3 -7.24 -11.71 0.47
CA MET A 3 -6.58 -11.82 -0.82
C MET A 3 -5.17 -11.30 -0.66
N ASP A 4 -4.26 -12.17 -0.25
CA ASP A 4 -2.82 -11.96 -0.41
C ASP A 4 -2.51 -12.04 -1.91
N SER A 5 -2.77 -10.95 -2.65
CA SER A 5 -2.37 -10.85 -4.05
C SER A 5 -0.89 -10.45 -4.11
N TRP A 6 -0.02 -11.43 -4.39
CA TRP A 6 1.39 -11.19 -4.64
C TRP A 6 1.56 -10.50 -6.01
N ASN A 7 1.70 -9.18 -6.01
CA ASN A 7 2.11 -8.45 -7.21
C ASN A 7 3.61 -8.74 -7.48
N HIS A 8 3.96 -8.97 -8.75
CA HIS A 8 5.35 -9.24 -9.13
C HIS A 8 6.20 -7.98 -9.00
N CYS A 9 7.41 -8.14 -8.48
CA CYS A 9 8.37 -7.06 -8.30
C CYS A 9 9.09 -6.69 -9.62
N GLY A 10 9.16 -5.39 -9.92
CA GLY A 10 9.87 -4.86 -11.09
C GLY A 10 11.31 -4.43 -10.81
N GLY A 11 11.98 -3.85 -11.81
CA GLY A 11 13.32 -3.27 -11.67
C GLY A 11 14.39 -4.31 -11.35
N GLU A 12 15.23 -4.04 -10.34
CA GLU A 12 16.30 -4.95 -9.90
C GLU A 12 15.79 -6.31 -9.42
N TYR A 13 14.51 -6.40 -9.04
CA TYR A 13 13.88 -7.60 -8.54
C TYR A 13 13.27 -8.50 -9.63
N VAL A 14 13.30 -8.09 -10.91
CA VAL A 14 12.67 -8.85 -12.01
C VAL A 14 13.26 -10.26 -12.19
N TRP A 15 14.50 -10.46 -11.76
CA TRP A 15 15.21 -11.75 -11.82
C TRP A 15 15.16 -12.52 -10.49
N THR A 16 14.30 -12.10 -9.55
CA THR A 16 14.20 -12.66 -8.21
C THR A 16 12.78 -13.15 -7.93
N ASN A 17 12.63 -13.96 -6.88
CA ASN A 17 11.31 -14.33 -6.34
C ASN A 17 10.79 -13.29 -5.33
N ALA A 18 11.26 -12.04 -5.39
CA ALA A 18 10.74 -10.99 -4.52
C ALA A 18 9.26 -10.73 -4.80
N LYS A 19 8.54 -10.41 -3.73
CA LYS A 19 7.09 -10.18 -3.77
C LYS A 19 6.73 -9.00 -2.89
N MET A 20 5.51 -8.50 -3.07
CA MET A 20 4.95 -7.43 -2.27
C MET A 20 3.81 -7.99 -1.42
N ALA A 21 3.74 -7.60 -0.16
CA ALA A 21 2.56 -7.85 0.66
C ALA A 21 1.49 -6.80 0.31
N TYR A 22 0.26 -7.25 0.19
CA TYR A 22 -0.89 -6.40 -0.10
C TYR A 22 -1.98 -6.64 0.95
N LEU A 23 -2.49 -5.58 1.53
CA LEU A 23 -3.61 -5.62 2.46
C LEU A 23 -4.70 -4.66 1.99
N MET A 24 -5.95 -5.09 2.11
CA MET A 24 -7.13 -4.24 1.89
C MET A 24 -8.05 -4.32 3.10
N VAL A 25 -8.49 -3.16 3.57
CA VAL A 25 -9.54 -3.03 4.59
C VAL A 25 -10.70 -2.25 3.99
N GLY A 26 -11.91 -2.80 4.11
CA GLY A 26 -13.16 -2.12 3.78
C GLY A 26 -13.85 -1.61 5.04
N PHE A 27 -14.46 -0.42 4.93
CA PHE A 27 -15.26 0.19 5.98
C PHE A 27 -16.74 0.13 5.61
N SER A 28 -17.63 0.11 6.61
CA SER A 28 -19.08 -0.09 6.39
C SER A 28 -19.80 1.11 5.76
N GLY A 29 -19.14 2.26 5.62
CA GLY A 29 -19.72 3.48 5.06
C GLY A 29 -18.64 4.43 4.54
N PRO A 30 -19.04 5.56 3.95
CA PRO A 30 -18.11 6.53 3.39
C PRO A 30 -17.51 7.42 4.46
N ILE A 31 -16.33 7.99 4.17
CA ILE A 31 -15.75 9.08 4.94
C ILE A 31 -16.51 10.36 4.57
N PRO A 32 -17.13 11.07 5.54
CA PRO A 32 -17.77 12.37 5.29
C PRO A 32 -16.78 13.41 4.77
N ASP A 33 -17.22 14.30 3.88
CA ASP A 33 -16.35 15.30 3.23
C ASP A 33 -15.64 16.22 4.24
N ASP A 34 -16.30 16.58 5.35
CA ASP A 34 -15.70 17.40 6.43
C ASP A 34 -14.61 16.65 7.21
N LYS A 35 -14.66 15.31 7.24
CA LYS A 35 -13.66 14.45 7.89
C LYS A 35 -12.55 14.01 6.94
N ARG A 36 -12.76 14.12 5.62
CA ARG A 36 -11.81 13.66 4.60
C ARG A 36 -10.40 14.24 4.78
N PRO A 37 -10.19 15.55 5.00
CA PRO A 37 -8.84 16.08 5.18
C PRO A 37 -8.10 15.43 6.35
N ARG A 38 -8.82 15.12 7.44
CA ARG A 38 -8.25 14.45 8.61
C ARG A 38 -7.90 12.98 8.30
N ALA A 39 -8.77 12.25 7.61
CA ALA A 39 -8.51 10.87 7.21
C ALA A 39 -7.27 10.77 6.31
N VAL A 40 -7.17 11.63 5.30
CA VAL A 40 -5.99 11.70 4.41
C VAL A 40 -4.72 12.01 5.21
N GLN A 41 -4.80 12.93 6.17
CA GLN A 41 -3.64 13.28 7.00
C GLN A 41 -3.15 12.11 7.86
N ILE A 42 -4.07 11.32 8.44
CA ILE A 42 -3.72 10.12 9.22
C ILE A 42 -2.96 9.12 8.34
N VAL A 43 -3.44 8.86 7.11
CA VAL A 43 -2.76 7.93 6.19
C VAL A 43 -1.40 8.49 5.77
N LYS A 44 -1.28 9.81 5.50
CA LYS A 44 0.01 10.46 5.20
C LYS A 44 1.02 10.29 6.33
N ASP A 45 0.61 10.52 7.57
CA ASP A 45 1.51 10.45 8.72
C ASP A 45 1.95 9.01 9.02
N PHE A 46 1.11 8.02 8.74
CA PHE A 46 1.51 6.63 8.78
C PHE A 46 2.44 6.25 7.62
N ALA A 47 2.09 6.61 6.39
CA ALA A 47 2.85 6.29 5.18
C ALA A 47 4.28 6.82 5.20
N LYS A 48 4.52 8.00 5.82
CA LYS A 48 5.86 8.57 6.03
C LYS A 48 6.81 7.63 6.77
N GLN A 49 6.29 6.83 7.71
CA GLN A 49 7.10 5.86 8.47
C GLN A 49 7.69 4.77 7.57
N PHE A 50 7.10 4.56 6.39
CA PHE A 50 7.54 3.61 5.37
C PHE A 50 8.23 4.29 4.17
N GLY A 51 8.62 5.57 4.32
CA GLY A 51 9.25 6.33 3.24
C GLY A 51 8.32 6.69 2.08
N ALA A 52 7.00 6.51 2.25
CA ALA A 52 6.01 6.91 1.26
C ALA A 52 5.57 8.36 1.52
N THR A 53 6.06 9.28 0.68
CA THR A 53 5.82 10.73 0.82
C THR A 53 5.24 11.37 -0.43
N ASN A 54 5.24 10.67 -1.56
CA ASN A 54 4.68 11.19 -2.81
C ASN A 54 3.16 11.08 -2.75
N PHE A 55 2.45 12.21 -2.78
CA PHE A 55 0.99 12.25 -2.67
C PHE A 55 0.36 12.60 -4.01
N GLY A 56 -0.65 11.82 -4.41
CA GLY A 56 -1.45 12.13 -5.58
C GLY A 56 -2.94 11.92 -5.34
N VAL A 57 -3.72 12.61 -6.16
CA VAL A 57 -5.18 12.59 -6.12
C VAL A 57 -5.64 11.97 -7.44
N MET A 58 -6.33 10.83 -7.35
CA MET A 58 -6.92 10.15 -8.51
C MET A 58 -8.32 10.68 -8.79
N LYS A 59 -9.09 10.97 -7.74
CA LYS A 59 -10.43 11.55 -7.81
C LYS A 59 -10.64 12.56 -6.70
N ASP A 60 -11.28 13.67 -7.06
CA ASP A 60 -11.67 14.76 -6.15
C ASP A 60 -13.04 15.30 -6.58
N LYS A 61 -14.12 14.60 -6.19
CA LYS A 61 -15.50 15.00 -6.43
C LYS A 61 -16.31 14.83 -5.15
N PRO A 62 -17.38 15.62 -4.92
CA PRO A 62 -18.26 15.42 -3.77
C PRO A 62 -18.74 13.97 -3.68
N GLY A 63 -18.47 13.30 -2.56
CA GLY A 63 -18.81 11.89 -2.35
C GLY A 63 -18.06 10.87 -3.23
N ASP A 64 -17.00 11.23 -3.95
CA ASP A 64 -16.12 10.28 -4.68
C ASP A 64 -14.67 10.79 -4.63
N HIS A 65 -13.91 10.29 -3.66
CA HIS A 65 -12.53 10.68 -3.43
C HIS A 65 -11.62 9.47 -3.46
N ASP A 66 -10.48 9.62 -4.12
CA ASP A 66 -9.46 8.57 -4.20
C ASP A 66 -8.09 9.24 -4.24
N VAL A 67 -7.24 8.88 -3.28
CA VAL A 67 -5.90 9.42 -3.14
C VAL A 67 -4.90 8.28 -2.94
N TYR A 68 -3.67 8.50 -3.37
CA TYR A 68 -2.57 7.59 -3.11
C TYR A 68 -1.40 8.31 -2.45
N ILE A 69 -0.63 7.55 -1.66
CA ILE A 69 0.66 7.95 -1.12
C ILE A 69 1.67 6.87 -1.48
N SER A 70 2.69 7.19 -2.26
CA SER A 70 3.69 6.24 -2.75
C SER A 70 5.11 6.59 -2.30
N GLY A 71 5.94 5.55 -2.26
CA GLY A 71 7.36 5.62 -1.90
C GLY A 71 8.23 4.83 -2.88
N SER A 72 9.53 4.79 -2.60
CA SER A 72 10.47 3.94 -3.32
C SER A 72 10.18 2.45 -3.08
N GLY A 73 10.71 1.58 -3.95
CA GLY A 73 10.57 0.12 -3.79
C GLY A 73 9.14 -0.41 -3.99
N GLY A 74 8.20 0.45 -4.42
CA GLY A 74 6.82 0.08 -4.71
C GLY A 74 5.87 0.17 -3.51
N VAL A 75 6.29 0.77 -2.39
CA VAL A 75 5.40 1.08 -1.26
C VAL A 75 4.26 1.97 -1.73
N GLU A 76 3.02 1.60 -1.42
CA GLU A 76 1.84 2.38 -1.79
C GLU A 76 0.74 2.25 -0.73
N PHE A 77 0.07 3.37 -0.44
CA PHE A 77 -1.16 3.41 0.32
C PHE A 77 -2.23 4.08 -0.54
N LYS A 78 -3.44 3.52 -0.60
CA LYS A 78 -4.59 4.16 -1.27
C LYS A 78 -5.76 4.29 -0.32
N LEU A 79 -6.36 5.47 -0.28
CA LEU A 79 -7.56 5.74 0.49
C LEU A 79 -8.66 6.20 -0.47
N GLY A 80 -9.66 5.33 -0.66
CA GLY A 80 -10.82 5.58 -1.49
C GLY A 80 -12.09 5.74 -0.64
N THR A 81 -13.02 6.59 -1.07
CA THR A 81 -14.35 6.70 -0.48
C THR A 81 -15.39 7.11 -1.51
N GLN A 82 -16.48 6.35 -1.59
CA GLN A 82 -17.66 6.71 -2.39
C GLN A 82 -18.96 6.29 -1.70
N VAL A 83 -19.42 5.05 -1.92
CA VAL A 83 -20.54 4.43 -1.17
C VAL A 83 -20.03 3.86 0.16
N ALA A 84 -18.81 3.34 0.14
CA ALA A 84 -18.05 2.88 1.29
C ALA A 84 -16.61 3.40 1.16
N SER A 85 -15.81 3.24 2.21
CA SER A 85 -14.39 3.53 2.15
C SER A 85 -13.54 2.27 2.10
N SER A 86 -12.38 2.39 1.48
CA SER A 86 -11.35 1.36 1.48
C SER A 86 -9.98 1.98 1.76
N LEU A 87 -9.15 1.23 2.47
CA LEU A 87 -7.74 1.52 2.64
C LEU A 87 -6.96 0.30 2.13
N THR A 88 -6.07 0.53 1.17
CA THR A 88 -5.13 -0.49 0.72
C THR A 88 -3.73 -0.10 1.10
N ALA A 89 -2.91 -1.08 1.43
CA ALA A 89 -1.48 -0.92 1.70
C ALA A 89 -0.70 -1.98 0.93
N GLN A 90 0.36 -1.54 0.25
CA GLN A 90 1.31 -2.38 -0.46
C GLN A 90 2.70 -2.11 0.11
N SER A 91 3.42 -3.17 0.47
CA SER A 91 4.79 -3.07 0.97
C SER A 91 5.78 -2.73 -0.15
N ASP A 92 7.03 -2.50 0.22
CA ASP A 92 8.15 -2.62 -0.72
C ASP A 92 8.33 -4.08 -1.16
N CYS A 93 9.11 -4.27 -2.21
CA CYS A 93 9.54 -5.59 -2.66
C CYS A 93 10.48 -6.26 -1.65
N ARG A 94 10.12 -7.49 -1.23
CA ARG A 94 10.89 -8.30 -0.28
C ARG A 94 11.01 -9.74 -0.77
N ILE A 95 12.16 -10.37 -0.52
CA ILE A 95 12.34 -11.82 -0.73
C ILE A 95 11.75 -12.55 0.47
N SER A 96 10.93 -13.56 0.23
CA SER A 96 10.40 -14.42 1.30
C SER A 96 11.54 -15.14 2.00
N GLN A 97 11.42 -15.39 3.31
CA GLN A 97 12.38 -16.23 4.04
C GLN A 97 12.53 -17.62 3.39
N THR A 98 11.45 -18.17 2.82
CA THR A 98 11.48 -19.45 2.10
C THR A 98 12.30 -19.41 0.82
N ASP A 99 12.44 -18.23 0.22
CA ASP A 99 13.10 -18.00 -1.06
C ASP A 99 14.55 -17.50 -0.86
N THR A 100 14.96 -17.32 0.41
CA THR A 100 16.33 -16.95 0.77
C THR A 100 17.21 -18.21 0.81
N PRO A 101 18.40 -18.23 0.17
CA PRO A 101 19.31 -19.36 0.27
C PRO A 101 19.63 -19.67 1.74
N LYS A 102 19.54 -20.94 2.12
CA LYS A 102 19.93 -21.38 3.46
C LYS A 102 21.43 -21.11 3.63
N PRO A 103 21.88 -20.46 4.72
CA PRO A 103 23.31 -20.23 4.93
C PRO A 103 24.05 -21.56 4.87
N SER A 104 25.12 -21.63 4.08
CA SER A 104 25.97 -22.83 4.04
C SER A 104 26.55 -23.08 5.44
N PRO A 105 26.58 -24.33 5.91
CA PRO A 105 27.23 -24.63 7.18
C PRO A 105 28.69 -24.18 7.12
N THR A 106 29.13 -23.44 8.14
CA THR A 106 30.54 -23.07 8.30
C THR A 106 31.35 -24.34 8.58
N PRO A 107 32.51 -24.56 7.92
CA PRO A 107 33.36 -25.73 8.15
C PRO A 107 33.83 -25.87 9.60
#